data_AF-X1VQ62-F1
#
_entry.id   AF-X1VQ62-F1
#
_cell.length_a   1.000
_cell.length_b   1.000
_cell.length_c   1.000
_cell.angle_alpha   90.00
_cell.angle_beta   90.00
_cell.angle_gamma   90.00
#
_symmetry.space_group_name_H-M   'P 1'
#
loop_
_entity.id
_entity.type
_entity.pdbx_description
1 polymer ?
#
loop_
_entity_poly.entity_id
_entity_poly.type
_entity_poly.pdbx_seq_one_letter_code
_entity_poly.pdbx_strand_id
1 'polypeptide(L)'
;DPSPEEKLLRAIFGDKAGDVKDASLKAGPSLEGVIVSKRLFSRSIKDHKTKKAEKPILEKIETDYNKSIEELNAKLIDKLFILVNGKTSQGVRNFLNEDVIPKGTKFTLRLLQGVDYINVNPGKWTTDKRKNDTIKQLLHNYLIKYKEIESIYKRKKYNLTLGDELPVGIIQLAKVYVAKKRKIKLGDKMAGRHGNKGIIAKIVREEDML
;
A
#
# COMPACT_ATOMS: atom_id res chain seq x y z
N ASP A 1 4.74 -47.47 19.01
CA ASP A 1 3.28 -47.51 19.23
C ASP A 1 2.89 -46.54 20.33
N PRO A 2 1.78 -45.79 20.18
CA PRO A 2 1.29 -44.87 21.20
C PRO A 2 0.90 -45.64 22.47
N SER A 3 1.08 -45.00 23.63
CA SER A 3 0.82 -45.64 24.91
C SER A 3 -0.68 -45.99 25.09
N PRO A 4 -1.04 -46.93 25.98
CA PRO A 4 -2.43 -47.20 26.31
C PRO A 4 -3.20 -45.95 26.77
N GLU A 5 -2.54 -45.02 27.46
CA GLU A 5 -3.12 -43.74 27.89
C GLU A 5 -3.42 -42.81 26.69
N GLU A 6 -2.49 -42.70 25.74
CA GLU A 6 -2.68 -41.90 24.52
C GLU A 6 -3.78 -42.48 23.62
N LYS A 7 -3.89 -43.82 23.54
CA LYS A 7 -4.97 -44.50 22.82
C LYS A 7 -6.34 -44.22 23.47
N LEU A 8 -6.41 -44.24 24.79
CA LEU A 8 -7.64 -43.92 25.53
C LEU A 8 -8.05 -42.45 25.31
N LEU A 9 -7.09 -41.51 25.41
CA LEU A 9 -7.35 -40.10 25.16
C LEU A 9 -7.81 -39.84 23.72
N ARG A 10 -7.18 -40.49 22.74
CA ARG A 10 -7.60 -40.40 21.33
C ARG A 10 -8.99 -41.01 21.08
N ALA A 11 -9.39 -42.05 21.81
CA ALA A 11 -10.73 -42.61 21.73
C ALA A 11 -11.80 -41.68 22.34
N ILE A 12 -11.48 -40.94 23.40
CA ILE A 12 -12.41 -40.02 24.07
C ILE A 12 -12.51 -38.67 23.31
N PHE A 13 -11.39 -38.13 22.84
CA PHE A 13 -11.32 -36.78 22.26
C PHE A 13 -11.13 -36.75 20.73
N GLY A 14 -11.02 -37.93 20.09
CA GLY A 14 -10.77 -38.07 18.66
C GLY A 14 -9.36 -37.65 18.25
N ASP A 15 -9.17 -37.39 16.95
CA ASP A 15 -7.87 -36.99 16.39
C ASP A 15 -7.34 -35.64 16.88
N LYS A 16 -8.15 -34.87 17.63
CA LYS A 16 -7.71 -33.63 18.28
C LYS A 16 -6.81 -33.88 19.50
N ALA A 17 -6.78 -35.11 20.02
CA ALA A 17 -5.82 -35.54 21.05
C ALA A 17 -4.54 -36.14 20.46
N GLY A 18 -4.24 -35.90 19.18
CA GLY A 18 -2.94 -36.24 18.60
C GLY A 18 -1.79 -35.52 19.31
N ASP A 19 -0.58 -36.07 19.21
CA ASP A 19 0.66 -35.49 19.76
C ASP A 19 1.00 -34.17 19.05
N VAL A 20 0.45 -33.06 19.55
CA VAL A 20 0.75 -31.70 19.09
C VAL A 20 1.75 -31.08 20.06
N LYS A 21 2.95 -30.82 19.58
CA LYS A 21 3.99 -30.11 20.34
C LYS A 21 3.89 -28.61 20.07
N ASP A 22 3.91 -27.80 21.12
CA ASP A 22 3.99 -26.34 21.01
C ASP A 22 5.36 -25.93 20.47
N ALA A 23 5.40 -25.56 19.19
CA ALA A 23 6.57 -25.00 18.51
C ALA A 23 6.45 -23.47 18.29
N SER A 24 5.65 -22.78 19.11
CA SER A 24 5.46 -21.33 18.98
C SER A 24 6.77 -20.55 19.22
N LEU A 25 6.95 -19.48 18.43
CA LEU A 25 8.06 -18.56 18.62
C LEU A 25 7.81 -17.70 19.86
N LYS A 26 8.63 -17.88 20.89
CA LYS A 26 8.60 -17.07 22.11
C LYS A 26 9.72 -16.04 22.09
N ALA A 27 9.51 -14.92 22.77
CA ALA A 27 10.57 -13.94 22.95
C ALA A 27 11.73 -14.58 23.73
N GLY A 28 12.97 -14.34 23.27
CA GLY A 28 14.15 -14.80 24.00
C GLY A 28 14.25 -14.12 25.38
N PRO A 29 14.96 -14.73 26.35
CA PRO A 29 14.94 -14.27 27.75
C PRO A 29 15.31 -12.80 28.00
N SER A 30 16.08 -12.18 27.10
CA SER A 30 16.53 -10.77 27.23
C SER A 30 15.88 -9.82 26.22
N LEU A 31 14.94 -10.33 25.41
CA LEU A 31 14.21 -9.54 24.43
C LEU A 31 13.02 -8.86 25.11
N GLU A 32 13.12 -7.55 25.27
CA GLU A 32 12.08 -6.69 25.81
C GLU A 32 11.92 -5.51 24.85
N GLY A 33 10.68 -5.07 24.64
CA GLY A 33 10.41 -3.96 23.74
C GLY A 33 8.94 -3.87 23.37
N VAL A 34 8.64 -2.98 22.43
CA VAL A 34 7.29 -2.78 21.91
C VAL A 34 7.21 -3.35 20.49
N ILE A 35 6.13 -4.08 20.21
CA ILE A 35 5.84 -4.54 18.85
C ILE A 35 5.45 -3.31 18.01
N VAL A 36 6.28 -2.97 17.04
CA VAL A 36 6.05 -1.79 16.17
C VAL A 36 5.38 -2.17 14.86
N SER A 37 5.57 -3.41 14.39
CA SER A 37 4.99 -3.87 13.13
C SER A 37 4.89 -5.40 13.11
N LYS A 38 3.88 -5.90 12.42
CA LYS A 38 3.67 -7.32 12.15
C LYS A 38 3.41 -7.52 10.66
N ARG A 39 4.04 -8.53 10.07
CA ARG A 39 3.83 -8.93 8.68
C ARG A 39 3.64 -10.44 8.62
N LEU A 40 2.57 -10.87 7.97
CA LEU A 40 2.32 -12.28 7.70
C LEU A 40 2.50 -12.49 6.20
N PHE A 41 3.45 -13.37 5.85
CA PHE A 41 3.67 -13.80 4.48
C PHE A 41 3.04 -15.17 4.32
N SER A 42 2.34 -15.39 3.23
CA SER A 42 1.70 -16.69 2.96
C SER A 42 2.02 -17.10 1.53
N ARG A 43 2.42 -18.36 1.38
CA ARG A 43 2.48 -18.96 0.05
C ARG A 43 1.08 -19.00 -0.53
N SER A 44 0.95 -18.77 -1.83
CA SER A 44 -0.33 -18.80 -2.53
C SER A 44 -0.89 -20.22 -2.61
N ILE A 45 -1.54 -20.68 -1.53
CA ILE A 45 -2.37 -21.88 -1.55
C ILE A 45 -3.80 -21.40 -1.78
N LYS A 46 -4.35 -21.69 -2.97
CA LYS A 46 -5.72 -21.29 -3.35
C LYS A 46 -6.75 -22.17 -2.65
N ASP A 47 -6.85 -22.06 -1.33
CA ASP A 47 -7.88 -22.73 -0.54
C ASP A 47 -9.21 -21.95 -0.57
N HIS A 48 -10.35 -22.63 -0.42
CA HIS A 48 -11.67 -21.99 -0.53
C HIS A 48 -11.94 -21.03 0.65
N LYS A 49 -11.29 -21.25 1.80
CA LYS A 49 -11.38 -20.38 2.99
C LYS A 49 -10.59 -19.08 2.82
N THR A 50 -9.39 -19.11 2.24
CA THR A 50 -8.56 -17.91 2.03
C THR A 50 -9.19 -16.96 1.02
N LYS A 51 -9.78 -17.50 -0.06
CA LYS A 51 -10.55 -16.69 -1.04
C LYS A 51 -11.71 -15.91 -0.42
N LYS A 52 -12.41 -16.47 0.58
CA LYS A 52 -13.50 -15.78 1.27
C LYS A 52 -13.00 -14.60 2.12
N ALA A 53 -11.80 -14.71 2.70
CA ALA A 53 -11.19 -13.65 3.49
C ALA A 53 -10.53 -12.56 2.61
N GLU A 54 -10.03 -12.92 1.43
CA GLU A 54 -9.42 -11.99 0.47
C GLU A 54 -10.46 -11.13 -0.25
N LYS A 55 -11.65 -11.66 -0.54
CA LYS A 55 -12.72 -10.94 -1.23
C LYS A 55 -13.07 -9.56 -0.62
N PRO A 56 -13.35 -9.43 0.69
CA PRO A 56 -13.65 -8.11 1.27
C PRO A 56 -12.45 -7.16 1.23
N ILE A 57 -11.22 -7.68 1.26
CA ILE A 57 -10.00 -6.87 1.14
C ILE A 57 -9.86 -6.33 -0.28
N LEU A 58 -10.14 -7.16 -1.29
CA LEU A 58 -10.16 -6.75 -2.69
C LEU A 58 -11.23 -5.69 -2.96
N GLU A 59 -12.44 -5.89 -2.44
CA GLU A 59 -13.53 -4.89 -2.53
C GLU A 59 -13.13 -3.57 -1.88
N LYS A 60 -12.44 -3.61 -0.73
CA LYS A 60 -11.89 -2.41 -0.09
C LYS A 60 -10.84 -1.71 -0.96
N ILE A 61 -9.94 -2.47 -1.59
CA ILE A 61 -8.93 -1.91 -2.50
C ILE A 61 -9.59 -1.27 -3.74
N GLU A 62 -10.64 -1.88 -4.29
CA GLU A 62 -11.38 -1.37 -5.44
C GLU A 62 -12.18 -0.11 -5.09
N THR A 63 -12.84 -0.08 -3.92
CA THR A 63 -13.56 1.12 -3.43
C THR A 63 -12.61 2.29 -3.16
N ASP A 64 -11.46 2.04 -2.52
CA ASP A 64 -10.43 3.07 -2.30
C ASP A 64 -9.87 3.62 -3.63
N TYR A 65 -9.66 2.74 -4.62
CA TYR A 65 -9.22 3.12 -5.96
C TYR A 65 -10.26 4.02 -6.65
N ASN A 66 -11.52 3.58 -6.69
CA ASN A 66 -12.60 4.33 -7.33
C ASN A 66 -12.77 5.71 -6.69
N LYS A 67 -12.75 5.78 -5.35
CA LYS A 67 -12.81 7.06 -4.62
C LYS A 67 -11.64 7.98 -4.98
N SER A 68 -10.42 7.44 -5.04
CA SER A 68 -9.24 8.23 -5.40
C SER A 68 -9.30 8.78 -6.83
N ILE A 69 -9.84 7.99 -7.77
CA ILE A 69 -10.07 8.41 -9.16
C ILE A 69 -11.17 9.45 -9.23
N GLU A 70 -12.28 9.28 -8.50
CA GLU A 70 -13.38 10.24 -8.46
C GLU A 70 -12.93 11.60 -7.94
N GLU A 71 -12.16 11.62 -6.83
CA GLU A 71 -11.57 12.85 -6.29
C GLU A 71 -10.59 13.53 -7.27
N LEU A 72 -9.80 12.74 -8.00
CA LEU A 72 -8.89 13.27 -9.03
C LEU A 72 -9.67 13.84 -10.22
N ASN A 73 -10.72 13.15 -10.66
CA ASN A 73 -11.61 13.58 -11.74
C ASN A 73 -12.34 14.87 -11.38
N ALA A 74 -12.90 14.97 -10.17
CA ALA A 74 -13.56 16.19 -9.70
C ALA A 74 -12.61 17.40 -9.78
N LYS A 75 -11.37 17.26 -9.26
CA LYS A 75 -10.35 18.31 -9.33
C LYS A 75 -9.95 18.68 -10.76
N LEU A 76 -9.91 17.70 -11.66
CA LEU A 76 -9.65 17.95 -13.08
C LEU A 76 -10.78 18.76 -13.70
N ILE A 77 -12.02 18.32 -13.50
CA ILE A 77 -13.23 18.93 -14.08
C ILE A 77 -13.38 20.37 -13.60
N ASP A 78 -13.19 20.65 -12.31
CA ASP A 78 -13.28 22.01 -11.76
C ASP A 78 -12.28 22.95 -12.44
N LYS A 79 -11.00 22.52 -12.53
CA LYS A 79 -9.94 23.32 -13.17
C LYS A 79 -10.18 23.48 -14.66
N LEU A 80 -10.57 22.40 -15.33
CA LEU A 80 -10.83 22.41 -16.76
C LEU A 80 -12.03 23.30 -17.09
N PHE A 81 -13.10 23.22 -16.31
CA PHE A 81 -14.29 24.05 -16.46
C PHE A 81 -13.93 25.54 -16.39
N ILE A 82 -13.11 25.96 -15.42
CA ILE A 82 -12.62 27.35 -15.33
C ILE A 82 -11.91 27.79 -16.62
N LEU A 83 -11.09 26.91 -17.21
CA LEU A 83 -10.34 27.23 -18.45
C LEU A 83 -11.27 27.37 -19.66
N VAL A 84 -12.26 26.47 -19.79
CA VAL A 84 -13.15 26.38 -20.96
C VAL A 84 -14.47 27.16 -20.82
N ASN A 85 -14.76 27.72 -19.64
CA ASN A 85 -16.00 28.44 -19.38
C ASN A 85 -16.18 29.60 -20.37
N GLY A 86 -17.41 29.75 -20.88
CA GLY A 86 -17.78 30.77 -21.87
C GLY A 86 -17.20 30.57 -23.27
N LYS A 87 -16.54 29.43 -23.56
CA LYS A 87 -15.99 29.10 -24.89
C LYS A 87 -16.82 28.02 -25.58
N THR A 88 -16.74 28.01 -26.91
CA THR A 88 -17.29 26.96 -27.77
C THR A 88 -16.21 25.96 -28.13
N SER A 89 -16.58 24.68 -28.09
CA SER A 89 -15.73 23.56 -28.48
C SER A 89 -15.31 23.70 -29.94
N GLN A 90 -14.02 23.48 -30.21
CA GLN A 90 -13.50 23.35 -31.57
C GLN A 90 -13.56 21.91 -32.11
N GLY A 91 -14.18 20.99 -31.37
CA GLY A 91 -14.21 19.56 -31.67
C GLY A 91 -13.15 18.84 -30.83
N VAL A 92 -13.58 18.27 -29.70
CA VAL A 92 -12.70 17.44 -28.85
C VAL A 92 -12.80 16.01 -29.34
N ARG A 93 -11.66 15.41 -29.70
CA ARG A 93 -11.59 14.07 -30.25
C ARG A 93 -10.81 13.13 -29.35
N ASN A 94 -11.12 11.84 -29.41
CA ASN A 94 -10.27 10.81 -28.83
C ASN A 94 -9.10 10.45 -29.76
N PHE A 95 -8.21 9.57 -29.32
CA PHE A 95 -7.11 9.06 -30.15
C PHE A 95 -7.58 8.25 -31.37
N LEU A 96 -8.82 7.75 -31.36
CA LEU A 96 -9.48 7.07 -32.49
C LEU A 96 -10.15 8.05 -33.46
N ASN A 97 -9.98 9.37 -33.25
CA ASN A 97 -10.53 10.45 -34.06
C ASN A 97 -12.06 10.54 -34.04
N GLU A 98 -12.72 9.92 -33.06
CA GLU A 98 -14.14 10.06 -32.78
C GLU A 98 -14.38 11.36 -32.00
N ASP A 99 -15.44 12.08 -32.36
CA ASP A 99 -15.81 13.33 -31.70
C ASP A 99 -16.45 13.02 -30.33
N VAL A 100 -15.72 13.31 -29.26
CA VAL A 100 -16.19 13.21 -27.87
C VAL A 100 -17.06 14.42 -27.52
N ILE A 101 -16.65 15.61 -27.97
CA ILE A 101 -17.46 16.83 -27.87
C ILE A 101 -17.51 17.48 -29.25
N PRO A 102 -18.69 17.54 -29.89
CA PRO A 102 -18.85 18.14 -31.21
C PRO A 102 -18.38 19.59 -31.26
N LYS A 103 -17.96 20.03 -32.45
CA LYS A 103 -17.61 21.43 -32.72
C LYS A 103 -18.85 22.31 -32.62
N GLY A 104 -18.70 23.49 -32.00
CA GLY A 104 -19.79 24.46 -31.82
C GLY A 104 -20.57 24.29 -30.50
N THR A 105 -20.41 23.17 -29.81
CA THR A 105 -21.06 22.92 -28.51
C THR A 105 -20.40 23.74 -27.40
N LYS A 106 -21.21 24.33 -26.51
CA LYS A 106 -20.71 25.00 -25.29
C LYS A 106 -20.31 23.94 -24.26
N PHE A 107 -19.19 24.14 -23.57
CA PHE A 107 -18.78 23.23 -22.50
C PHE A 107 -19.72 23.35 -21.30
N THR A 108 -20.29 22.22 -20.88
CA THR A 108 -21.10 22.11 -19.66
C THR A 108 -20.47 21.10 -18.72
N LEU A 109 -20.74 21.22 -17.41
CA LEU A 109 -20.17 20.32 -16.41
C LEU A 109 -20.54 18.84 -16.67
N ARG A 110 -21.79 18.59 -17.11
CA ARG A 110 -22.27 17.26 -17.49
C ARG A 110 -21.52 16.66 -18.67
N LEU A 111 -21.22 17.47 -19.70
CA LEU A 111 -20.45 17.00 -20.86
C LEU A 111 -19.03 16.63 -20.45
N LEU A 112 -18.40 17.47 -19.62
CA LEU A 112 -17.04 17.21 -19.11
C LEU A 112 -16.97 15.94 -18.25
N GLN A 113 -17.97 15.69 -17.40
CA GLN A 113 -18.06 14.47 -16.60
C GLN A 113 -18.10 13.18 -17.43
N GLY A 114 -18.66 13.23 -18.66
CA GLY A 114 -18.76 12.08 -19.55
C GLY A 114 -17.52 11.81 -20.41
N VAL A 115 -16.46 12.63 -20.30
CA VAL A 115 -15.26 12.49 -21.11
C VAL A 115 -14.31 11.47 -20.48
N ASP A 116 -13.84 10.51 -21.30
CA ASP A 116 -12.68 9.70 -20.95
C ASP A 116 -11.38 10.49 -21.18
N TYR A 117 -10.89 11.11 -20.11
CA TYR A 117 -9.66 11.90 -20.14
C TYR A 117 -8.38 11.09 -20.34
N ILE A 118 -8.44 9.75 -20.27
CA ILE A 118 -7.29 8.89 -20.54
C ILE A 118 -7.02 8.85 -22.04
N ASN A 119 -8.09 8.81 -22.85
CA ASN A 119 -8.03 8.59 -24.28
C ASN A 119 -8.36 9.83 -25.13
N VAL A 120 -8.40 11.01 -24.51
CA VAL A 120 -8.73 12.27 -25.19
C VAL A 120 -7.50 12.97 -25.77
N ASN A 121 -7.64 13.56 -26.94
CA ASN A 121 -6.61 14.41 -27.52
C ASN A 121 -6.53 15.74 -26.75
N PRO A 122 -5.36 16.15 -26.23
CA PRO A 122 -5.23 17.38 -25.45
C PRO A 122 -5.21 18.67 -26.30
N GLY A 123 -5.14 18.56 -27.63
CA GLY A 123 -5.00 19.71 -28.52
C GLY A 123 -6.33 20.26 -29.06
N LYS A 124 -6.34 21.57 -29.36
CA LYS A 124 -7.42 22.26 -30.11
C LYS A 124 -8.81 22.18 -29.46
N TRP A 125 -8.91 22.36 -28.15
CA TRP A 125 -10.21 22.38 -27.46
C TRP A 125 -10.95 23.69 -27.68
N THR A 126 -10.22 24.80 -27.71
CA THR A 126 -10.76 26.16 -27.88
C THR A 126 -10.05 26.90 -29.01
N THR A 127 -10.54 28.10 -29.36
CA THR A 127 -9.88 28.99 -30.33
C THR A 127 -8.60 29.63 -29.78
N ASP A 128 -8.41 29.67 -28.46
CA ASP A 128 -7.30 30.37 -27.81
C ASP A 128 -6.10 29.44 -27.59
N LYS A 129 -4.96 29.80 -28.18
CA LYS A 129 -3.72 29.03 -28.09
C LYS A 129 -3.19 28.93 -26.65
N ARG A 130 -3.20 30.02 -25.88
CA ARG A 130 -2.65 30.04 -24.50
C ARG A 130 -3.45 29.12 -23.58
N LYS A 131 -4.77 29.14 -23.72
CA LYS A 131 -5.66 28.24 -22.97
C LYS A 131 -5.44 26.79 -23.37
N ASN A 132 -5.31 26.50 -24.67
CA ASN A 132 -5.03 25.14 -25.15
C ASN A 132 -3.69 24.60 -24.62
N ASP A 133 -2.65 25.43 -24.53
CA ASP A 133 -1.37 25.02 -23.92
C ASP A 133 -1.54 24.69 -22.43
N THR A 134 -2.35 25.47 -21.71
CA THR A 134 -2.68 25.24 -20.29
C THR A 134 -3.51 23.96 -20.10
N ILE A 135 -4.51 23.73 -20.97
CA ILE A 135 -5.33 22.51 -20.98
C ILE A 135 -4.44 21.29 -21.23
N LYS A 136 -3.51 21.36 -22.18
CA LYS A 136 -2.56 20.29 -22.47
C LYS A 136 -1.69 19.97 -21.24
N GLN A 137 -1.18 20.98 -20.54
CA GLN A 137 -0.43 20.79 -19.31
C GLN A 137 -1.29 20.17 -18.19
N LEU A 138 -2.52 20.65 -18.02
CA LEU A 138 -3.47 20.12 -17.03
C LEU A 138 -3.76 18.64 -17.27
N LEU A 139 -4.07 18.25 -18.51
CA LEU A 139 -4.33 16.87 -18.90
C LEU A 139 -3.07 15.99 -18.73
N HIS A 140 -1.90 16.51 -19.06
CA HIS A 140 -0.63 15.79 -18.84
C HIS A 140 -0.41 15.49 -17.35
N ASN A 141 -0.58 16.49 -16.48
CA ASN A 141 -0.44 16.33 -15.03
C ASN A 141 -1.47 15.34 -14.46
N TYR A 142 -2.72 15.40 -14.97
CA TYR A 142 -3.75 14.42 -14.63
C TYR A 142 -3.34 13.00 -15.02
N LEU A 143 -2.85 12.78 -16.25
CA LEU A 143 -2.42 11.46 -16.70
C LEU A 143 -1.29 10.89 -15.86
N ILE A 144 -0.31 11.71 -15.46
CA ILE A 144 0.75 11.29 -14.53
C ILE A 144 0.16 10.81 -13.21
N LYS A 145 -0.75 11.59 -12.62
CA LYS A 145 -1.38 11.25 -11.33
C LYS A 145 -2.30 10.05 -11.43
N TYR A 146 -3.05 9.92 -12.52
CA TYR A 146 -3.87 8.75 -12.82
C TYR A 146 -3.01 7.48 -12.86
N LYS A 147 -1.89 7.51 -13.61
CA LYS A 147 -0.97 6.36 -13.70
C LYS A 147 -0.34 6.00 -12.34
N GLU A 148 -0.05 6.99 -11.50
CA GLU A 148 0.45 6.76 -10.15
C GLU A 148 -0.57 6.00 -9.29
N ILE A 149 -1.82 6.46 -9.27
CA ILE A 149 -2.93 5.80 -8.55
C ILE A 149 -3.18 4.39 -9.10
N GLU A 150 -3.22 4.25 -10.42
CA GLU A 150 -3.42 2.97 -11.10
C GLU A 150 -2.30 1.98 -10.77
N SER A 151 -1.04 2.43 -10.75
CA SER A 151 0.12 1.60 -10.38
C SER A 151 0.02 1.10 -8.95
N ILE A 152 -0.37 1.97 -8.01
CA ILE A 152 -0.58 1.60 -6.60
C ILE A 152 -1.69 0.56 -6.47
N TYR A 153 -2.81 0.75 -7.17
CA TYR A 153 -3.92 -0.20 -7.21
C TYR A 153 -3.49 -1.56 -7.78
N LYS A 154 -2.84 -1.57 -8.96
CA LYS A 154 -2.32 -2.79 -9.60
C LYS A 154 -1.36 -3.53 -8.68
N ARG A 155 -0.44 -2.84 -8.00
CA ARG A 155 0.48 -3.44 -7.02
C ARG A 155 -0.26 -4.05 -5.83
N LYS A 156 -1.21 -3.33 -5.23
CA LYS A 156 -2.01 -3.85 -4.10
C LYS A 156 -2.81 -5.09 -4.52
N LYS A 157 -3.45 -5.07 -5.69
CA LYS A 157 -4.19 -6.20 -6.25
C LYS A 157 -3.29 -7.38 -6.54
N TYR A 158 -2.16 -7.14 -7.21
CA TYR A 158 -1.16 -8.16 -7.55
C TYR A 158 -0.63 -8.86 -6.29
N ASN A 159 -0.20 -8.09 -5.28
CA ASN A 159 0.31 -8.61 -4.02
C ASN A 159 -0.73 -9.46 -3.28
N LEU A 160 -2.00 -9.08 -3.33
CA LEU A 160 -3.08 -9.88 -2.76
C LEU A 160 -3.27 -11.21 -3.51
N THR A 161 -3.18 -11.19 -4.85
CA THR A 161 -3.50 -12.36 -5.68
C THR A 161 -2.41 -13.40 -5.82
N LEU A 162 -1.14 -13.00 -5.83
CA LEU A 162 -0.01 -13.88 -6.13
C LEU A 162 0.65 -14.48 -4.89
N GLY A 163 0.35 -13.94 -3.71
CA GLY A 163 0.99 -14.35 -2.47
C GLY A 163 2.49 -14.04 -2.46
N ASP A 164 3.17 -14.55 -1.44
CA ASP A 164 4.61 -14.32 -1.25
C ASP A 164 5.42 -15.55 -1.66
N GLU A 165 6.58 -15.32 -2.26
CA GLU A 165 7.57 -16.37 -2.50
C GLU A 165 8.24 -16.75 -1.17
N LEU A 166 8.04 -17.99 -0.74
CA LEU A 166 8.62 -18.55 0.47
C LEU A 166 9.52 -19.75 0.13
N PRO A 167 10.58 -19.99 0.92
CA PRO A 167 11.42 -21.19 0.79
C PRO A 167 10.60 -22.48 0.80
N VAL A 168 11.11 -23.51 0.12
CA VAL A 168 10.47 -24.82 0.06
C VAL A 168 10.24 -25.36 1.47
N GLY A 169 9.03 -25.87 1.75
CA GLY A 169 8.62 -26.38 3.05
C GLY A 169 7.96 -25.34 3.98
N ILE A 170 8.05 -24.03 3.69
CA ILE A 170 7.41 -22.99 4.49
C ILE A 170 6.05 -22.61 3.87
N ILE A 171 4.96 -22.81 4.62
CA ILE A 171 3.60 -22.47 4.19
C ILE A 171 3.28 -21.00 4.47
N GLN A 172 3.62 -20.55 5.69
CA GLN A 172 3.44 -19.18 6.15
C GLN A 172 4.66 -18.73 6.95
N LEU A 173 4.99 -17.45 6.87
CA LEU A 173 6.08 -16.83 7.62
C LEU A 173 5.55 -15.59 8.34
N ALA A 174 5.59 -15.60 9.67
CA ALA A 174 5.26 -14.42 10.47
C ALA A 174 6.54 -13.67 10.86
N LYS A 175 6.63 -12.39 10.50
CA LYS A 175 7.68 -11.48 10.97
C LYS A 175 7.09 -10.48 11.94
N VAL A 176 7.66 -10.43 13.15
CA VAL A 176 7.31 -9.48 14.21
C VAL A 176 8.50 -8.57 14.46
N TYR A 177 8.29 -7.27 14.32
CA TYR A 177 9.33 -6.28 14.58
C TYR A 177 9.17 -5.74 16.00
N VAL A 178 10.20 -5.95 16.82
CA VAL A 178 10.26 -5.49 18.21
C VAL A 178 11.27 -4.36 18.31
N ALA A 179 10.82 -3.18 18.73
CA ALA A 179 11.71 -2.06 19.00
C ALA A 179 12.08 -2.04 20.49
N LYS A 180 13.39 -1.97 20.77
CA LYS A 180 13.94 -1.86 22.12
C LYS A 180 14.70 -0.55 22.27
N LYS A 181 14.32 0.28 23.24
CA LYS A 181 15.12 1.44 23.65
C LYS A 181 16.13 0.99 24.70
N ARG A 182 17.42 1.08 24.39
CA ARG A 182 18.51 0.75 25.33
C ARG A 182 19.12 2.02 25.89
N LYS A 183 19.15 2.14 27.22
CA LYS A 183 19.98 3.13 27.91
C LYS A 183 21.41 2.63 28.01
N ILE A 184 22.36 3.56 28.12
CA ILE A 184 23.77 3.27 28.39
C ILE A 184 23.89 2.53 29.73
N LYS A 185 24.72 1.50 29.78
CA LYS A 185 25.01 0.70 30.97
C LYS A 185 26.51 0.55 31.21
N LEU A 186 26.86 0.11 32.41
CA LEU A 186 28.23 -0.32 32.73
C LEU A 186 28.66 -1.42 31.75
N GLY A 187 29.91 -1.34 31.30
CA GLY A 187 30.45 -2.24 30.29
C GLY A 187 30.13 -1.87 28.85
N ASP A 188 29.28 -0.86 28.60
CA ASP A 188 29.11 -0.33 27.24
C ASP A 188 30.40 0.37 26.79
N LYS A 189 30.74 0.18 25.51
CA LYS A 189 31.93 0.75 24.89
C LYS A 189 31.63 2.11 24.26
N MET A 190 32.46 3.10 24.54
CA MET A 190 32.38 4.46 24.02
C MET A 190 33.66 4.81 23.26
N ALA A 191 33.56 5.65 22.23
CA ALA A 191 34.71 6.10 21.45
C ALA A 191 34.59 7.58 21.08
N GLY A 192 35.70 8.31 21.15
CA GLY A 192 35.81 9.70 20.72
C GLY A 192 36.20 9.85 19.25
N ARG A 193 36.13 11.09 18.74
CA ARG A 193 36.37 11.42 17.31
C ARG A 193 37.85 11.31 16.88
N HIS A 194 38.78 11.22 17.83
CA HIS A 194 40.23 11.15 17.60
C HIS A 194 40.83 9.76 17.88
N GLY A 195 40.01 8.71 17.89
CA GLY A 195 40.50 7.33 18.05
C GLY A 195 40.63 6.84 19.50
N ASN A 196 40.39 7.69 20.50
CA ASN A 196 40.33 7.31 21.90
C ASN A 196 39.10 6.40 22.15
N LYS A 197 39.32 5.17 22.61
CA LYS A 197 38.29 4.16 22.90
C LYS A 197 38.30 3.84 24.39
N GLY A 198 37.14 3.68 25.01
CA GLY A 198 37.00 3.36 26.43
C GLY A 198 35.75 2.53 26.72
N ILE A 199 35.68 1.97 27.92
CA ILE A 199 34.51 1.22 28.43
C ILE A 199 34.00 1.94 29.67
N ILE A 200 32.69 2.02 29.83
CA ILE A 200 32.08 2.70 30.98
C ILE A 200 32.26 1.82 32.23
N ALA A 201 33.12 2.27 33.15
CA ALA A 201 33.44 1.56 34.39
C ALA A 201 32.46 1.87 35.53
N LYS A 202 31.97 3.12 35.61
CA LYS A 202 31.05 3.57 36.67
C LYS A 202 30.10 4.63 36.13
N ILE A 203 28.85 4.61 36.60
CA ILE A 203 27.87 5.70 36.43
C ILE A 203 27.78 6.37 37.80
N VAL A 204 28.12 7.65 37.86
CA VAL A 204 28.09 8.46 39.08
C VAL A 204 26.92 9.45 39.01
N ARG A 205 26.51 9.95 40.18
CA ARG A 205 25.51 11.02 40.24
C ARG A 205 26.18 12.36 39.92
N GLU A 206 25.38 13.34 39.55
CA GLU A 206 25.89 14.64 39.10
C GLU A 206 26.63 15.38 40.21
N GLU A 207 26.20 15.24 41.47
CA GLU A 207 26.86 15.82 42.64
C GLU A 207 28.25 15.24 42.96
N ASP A 208 28.53 14.03 42.46
CA ASP A 208 29.81 13.33 42.68
C ASP A 208 30.83 13.62 41.54
N MET A 209 30.45 14.40 40.53
CA MET A 209 31.31 14.80 39.41
C MET A 209 32.10 16.06 39.78
N LEU A 210 33.37 16.11 39.35
CA LEU A 210 34.31 17.23 39.56
C LEU A 210 34.00 18.44 38.68
#